data_AF-A0A7W5AFU5-F1
#
_entry.id   AF-A0A7W5AFU5-F1
#
_cell.length_a   1.000
_cell.length_b   1.000
_cell.length_c   1.000
_cell.angle_alpha   90.00
_cell.angle_beta   90.00
_cell.angle_gamma   90.00
#
_symmetry.space_group_name_H-M   'P 1'
#
loop_
_entity.id
_entity.type
_entity.pdbx_description
1 polymer ?
#
loop_
_entity_poly.entity_id
_entity_poly.type
_entity_poly.pdbx_seq_one_letter_code
_entity_poly.pdbx_strand_id
1 'polypeptide(L)'
;MPSNSVIVRFAALDAPALMLVYGLLRLIDGLDSARDPGDLAWIAGHLAFFAAMVLFGVLAVGLRRIAPPGAGPVATVAAAMTLSGVAAFLWVIAGDLSPAFRAAAPLPEPLQVAGPLLFALGMLTLLGLMVAARRAPAWSPLMFGAGIVALTLDVDNLPLAALILLAALAPLARPDRRRAGLTRRYV
;
A
#
# COMPACT_ATOMS: atom_id res chain seq x y z
N MET A 1 8.43 13.62 20.48
CA MET A 1 7.91 13.28 19.14
C MET A 1 7.78 11.76 19.07
N PRO A 2 6.64 11.19 18.64
CA PRO A 2 6.51 9.75 18.61
C PRO A 2 7.46 9.22 17.54
N SER A 3 8.32 8.28 17.93
CA SER A 3 9.04 7.43 16.98
C SER A 3 8.04 6.91 15.95
N ASN A 4 8.38 6.93 14.65
CA ASN A 4 7.61 6.15 13.68
C ASN A 4 7.46 4.75 14.26
N SER A 5 6.22 4.33 14.51
CA SER A 5 6.00 3.09 15.24
C SER A 5 6.60 1.96 14.42
N VAL A 6 7.11 0.94 15.11
CA VAL A 6 7.70 -0.24 14.47
C VAL A 6 6.77 -0.80 13.38
N ILE A 7 5.45 -0.71 13.62
CA ILE A 7 4.39 -1.09 12.68
C ILE A 7 4.42 -0.26 11.39
N VAL A 8 4.53 1.07 11.47
CA VAL A 8 4.61 1.94 10.27
C VAL A 8 5.82 1.60 9.43
N ARG A 9 6.96 1.34 10.08
CA ARG A 9 8.21 1.00 9.41
C ARG A 9 8.12 -0.32 8.64
N PHE A 10 7.62 -1.37 9.28
CA PHE A 10 7.43 -2.66 8.63
C PHE A 10 6.38 -2.58 7.52
N ALA A 11 5.20 -2.03 7.79
CA ALA A 11 4.16 -1.90 6.78
C ALA A 11 4.59 -1.06 5.56
N ALA A 12 5.40 -0.01 5.75
CA ALA A 12 5.92 0.81 4.66
C ALA A 12 6.91 0.09 3.72
N LEU A 13 7.58 -0.96 4.20
CA LEU A 13 8.53 -1.74 3.40
C LEU A 13 7.90 -3.04 2.90
N ASP A 14 7.20 -3.75 3.78
CA ASP A 14 6.67 -5.09 3.52
C ASP A 14 5.50 -5.05 2.55
N ALA A 15 4.65 -4.01 2.59
CA ALA A 15 3.54 -3.87 1.64
C ALA A 15 4.01 -3.77 0.18
N PRO A 16 4.89 -2.82 -0.21
CA PRO A 16 5.40 -2.78 -1.57
C PRO A 16 6.32 -3.97 -1.91
N ALA A 17 7.02 -4.56 -0.94
CA ALA A 17 7.81 -5.78 -1.19
C ALA A 17 6.92 -6.98 -1.54
N LEU A 18 5.80 -7.19 -0.85
CA LEU A 18 4.82 -8.22 -1.19
C LEU A 18 4.13 -7.93 -2.53
N MET A 19 3.88 -6.66 -2.84
CA MET A 19 3.39 -6.27 -4.15
C MET A 19 4.41 -6.57 -5.27
N LEU A 20 5.71 -6.39 -5.00
CA LEU A 20 6.78 -6.80 -5.92
C LEU A 20 6.79 -8.32 -6.12
N VAL A 21 6.64 -9.11 -5.05
CA VAL A 21 6.53 -10.58 -5.13
C VAL A 21 5.34 -10.98 -6.01
N TYR A 22 4.17 -10.38 -5.80
CA TYR A 22 3.01 -10.60 -6.66
C TYR A 22 3.30 -10.27 -8.13
N GLY A 23 3.89 -9.10 -8.41
CA GLY A 23 4.22 -8.69 -9.76
C GLY A 23 5.20 -9.64 -10.46
N LEU A 24 6.21 -10.13 -9.75
CA LEU A 24 7.16 -11.10 -10.28
C LEU A 24 6.50 -12.45 -10.59
N LEU A 25 5.66 -12.95 -9.67
CA LEU A 25 4.90 -14.18 -9.90
C LEU A 25 3.95 -14.04 -11.08
N ARG A 26 3.29 -12.88 -11.22
CA ARG A 26 2.44 -12.55 -12.37
C ARG A 26 3.18 -12.57 -13.69
N LEU A 27 4.42 -12.08 -13.73
CA LEU A 27 5.25 -12.14 -14.93
C LEU A 27 5.62 -13.58 -15.27
N ILE A 28 6.04 -14.38 -14.28
CA ILE A 28 6.39 -15.80 -14.46
C ILE A 28 5.18 -16.58 -15.00
N ASP A 29 4.01 -16.42 -14.38
CA ASP A 29 2.75 -17.05 -14.77
C ASP A 29 2.31 -16.62 -16.20
N GLY A 30 2.68 -15.41 -16.62
CA GLY A 30 2.41 -14.90 -17.96
C GLY A 30 3.33 -15.43 -19.06
N LEU A 31 4.47 -16.07 -18.73
CA LEU A 31 5.42 -16.59 -19.73
C LEU A 31 4.87 -17.79 -20.50
N ASP A 32 4.01 -18.58 -19.86
CA ASP A 32 3.51 -19.83 -20.41
C ASP A 32 2.17 -19.65 -21.16
N SER A 33 1.74 -18.40 -21.39
CA SER A 33 0.50 -17.96 -22.05
C SER A 33 -0.80 -18.34 -21.34
N ALA A 34 -0.79 -19.30 -20.42
CA ALA A 34 -1.90 -19.68 -19.58
C ALA A 34 -1.73 -19.06 -18.19
N ARG A 35 -2.40 -17.92 -17.94
CA ARG A 35 -2.63 -17.45 -16.57
C ARG A 35 -3.72 -18.34 -15.96
N ASP A 36 -3.36 -19.57 -15.60
CA ASP A 36 -4.33 -20.60 -15.25
C ASP A 36 -4.85 -20.38 -13.82
N PRO A 37 -6.16 -20.13 -13.63
CA PRO A 37 -6.74 -19.96 -12.30
C PRO A 37 -6.64 -21.27 -11.52
N GLY A 38 -5.68 -21.37 -10.61
CA GLY A 38 -5.46 -22.56 -9.77
C GLY A 38 -4.00 -22.95 -9.59
N ASP A 39 -3.11 -22.42 -10.42
CA ASP A 39 -1.68 -22.69 -10.29
C ASP A 39 -1.06 -22.04 -9.06
N LEU A 40 0.04 -22.63 -8.60
CA LEU A 40 0.71 -22.19 -7.37
C LEU A 40 1.17 -20.72 -7.48
N ALA A 41 1.63 -20.29 -8.65
CA ALA A 41 2.04 -18.91 -8.91
C ALA A 41 0.86 -17.93 -8.83
N TRP A 42 -0.29 -18.29 -9.41
CA TRP A 42 -1.54 -17.54 -9.29
C TRP A 42 -1.96 -17.37 -7.83
N ILE A 43 -2.07 -18.47 -7.08
CA ILE A 43 -2.52 -18.46 -5.69
C ILE A 43 -1.54 -17.69 -4.79
N ALA A 44 -0.24 -17.99 -4.89
CA ALA A 44 0.78 -17.33 -4.08
C ALA A 44 0.86 -15.83 -4.38
N GLY A 45 0.73 -15.44 -5.66
CA GLY A 45 0.70 -14.07 -6.09
C GLY A 45 -0.47 -13.30 -5.49
N HIS A 46 -1.69 -13.84 -5.61
CA HIS A 46 -2.88 -13.20 -5.06
C HIS A 46 -2.86 -13.15 -3.52
N LEU A 47 -2.32 -14.16 -2.84
CA LEU A 47 -2.12 -14.12 -1.39
C LEU A 47 -1.09 -13.06 -0.97
N ALA A 48 0.02 -12.93 -1.71
CA ALA A 48 0.99 -11.86 -1.47
C ALA A 48 0.35 -10.48 -1.68
N PHE A 49 -0.46 -10.31 -2.72
CA PHE A 49 -1.17 -9.06 -2.98
C PHE A 49 -2.23 -8.77 -1.90
N PHE A 50 -2.97 -9.78 -1.45
CA PHE A 50 -3.92 -9.67 -0.34
C PHE A 50 -3.21 -9.16 0.93
N ALA A 51 -2.09 -9.79 1.29
CA ALA A 51 -1.29 -9.39 2.45
C ALA A 51 -0.73 -7.97 2.30
N ALA A 52 -0.27 -7.59 1.10
CA ALA A 52 0.17 -6.23 0.80
C ALA A 52 -0.94 -5.20 1.04
N MET A 53 -2.16 -5.47 0.58
CA MET A 53 -3.31 -4.58 0.78
C MET A 53 -3.70 -4.43 2.25
N VAL A 54 -3.65 -5.52 3.03
CA VAL A 54 -3.84 -5.47 4.49
C VAL A 54 -2.79 -4.56 5.13
N LEU A 55 -1.52 -4.71 4.75
CA LEU A 55 -0.43 -3.88 5.29
C LEU A 55 -0.55 -2.41 4.88
N PHE A 56 -1.04 -2.10 3.68
CA PHE A 56 -1.36 -0.71 3.33
C PHE A 56 -2.49 -0.14 4.20
N GLY A 57 -3.51 -0.94 4.54
CA GLY A 57 -4.54 -0.55 5.51
C GLY A 57 -3.96 -0.28 6.90
N VAL A 58 -3.07 -1.15 7.38
CA VAL A 58 -2.34 -0.97 8.64
C VAL A 58 -1.48 0.30 8.61
N LEU A 59 -0.77 0.55 7.50
CA LEU A 59 0.01 1.75 7.29
C LEU A 59 -0.87 3.00 7.36
N ALA A 60 -2.04 3.01 6.70
CA ALA A 60 -2.97 4.13 6.72
C ALA A 60 -3.44 4.47 8.14
N VAL A 61 -3.82 3.46 8.92
CA VAL A 61 -4.18 3.63 10.34
C VAL A 61 -3.00 4.13 11.17
N GLY A 62 -1.79 3.62 10.90
CA GLY A 62 -0.55 4.06 11.55
C GLY A 62 -0.26 5.54 11.28
N LEU A 63 -0.34 5.97 10.01
CA LEU A 63 -0.13 7.36 9.60
C LEU A 63 -1.20 8.30 10.19
N ARG A 64 -2.46 7.87 10.23
CA ARG A 64 -3.54 8.62 10.91
C ARG A 64 -3.19 8.92 12.37
N ARG A 65 -2.71 7.91 13.11
CA ARG A 65 -2.40 8.05 14.54
C ARG A 65 -1.25 9.01 14.81
N ILE A 66 -0.37 9.21 13.84
CA ILE A 66 0.79 10.11 13.97
C ILE A 66 0.58 11.42 13.20
N ALA A 67 -0.62 11.71 12.69
CA ALA A 67 -0.93 12.94 11.97
C ALA A 67 -0.53 14.20 12.77
N PRO A 68 -0.14 15.31 12.10
CA PRO A 68 0.21 16.54 12.79
C PRO A 68 -0.98 17.10 13.59
N PRO A 69 -0.71 17.85 14.68
CA PRO A 69 -1.76 18.52 15.45
C PRO A 69 -2.66 19.37 14.54
N GLY A 70 -3.98 19.32 14.76
CA GLY A 70 -4.97 20.03 13.95
C GLY A 70 -5.41 19.31 12.67
N ALA A 71 -4.69 18.29 12.19
CA ALA A 71 -5.05 17.54 10.99
C ALA A 71 -5.92 16.29 11.25
N GLY A 72 -6.40 16.09 12.48
CA GLY A 72 -7.12 14.88 12.89
C GLY A 72 -8.32 14.49 12.02
N PRO A 73 -9.24 15.43 11.69
CA PRO A 73 -10.37 15.15 10.81
C PRO A 73 -9.92 14.72 9.40
N VAL A 74 -9.00 15.48 8.78
CA VAL A 74 -8.46 15.18 7.44
C VAL A 74 -7.77 13.82 7.42
N ALA A 75 -6.94 13.52 8.42
CA ALA A 75 -6.27 12.23 8.55
C ALA A 75 -7.27 11.08 8.73
N THR A 76 -8.39 11.32 9.42
CA THR A 76 -9.44 10.30 9.62
C THR A 76 -10.20 10.04 8.32
N VAL A 77 -10.59 11.08 7.59
CA VAL A 77 -11.24 10.95 6.28
C VAL A 77 -10.31 10.23 5.30
N ALA A 78 -9.04 10.65 5.23
CA ALA A 78 -8.05 10.04 4.35
C ALA A 78 -7.82 8.55 4.68
N ALA A 79 -7.72 8.19 5.96
CA ALA A 79 -7.61 6.79 6.37
C ALA A 79 -8.88 6.00 6.04
N ALA A 80 -10.07 6.58 6.22
CA ALA A 80 -11.32 5.92 5.85
C ALA A 80 -11.39 5.68 4.33
N MET A 81 -11.01 6.66 3.50
CA MET A 81 -10.92 6.48 2.05
C MET A 81 -9.94 5.37 1.69
N THR A 82 -8.74 5.36 2.30
CA THR A 82 -7.77 4.29 2.06
C THR A 82 -8.32 2.92 2.44
N LEU A 83 -8.94 2.79 3.60
CA LEU A 83 -9.51 1.53 4.08
C LEU A 83 -10.67 1.05 3.22
N SER A 84 -11.53 1.95 2.73
CA SER A 84 -12.58 1.60 1.77
C SER A 84 -11.99 1.08 0.46
N GLY A 85 -10.92 1.72 -0.04
CA GLY A 85 -10.21 1.24 -1.22
C GLY A 85 -9.53 -0.11 -1.00
N VAL A 86 -8.89 -0.30 0.17
CA VAL A 86 -8.34 -1.60 0.58
C VAL A 86 -9.43 -2.67 0.61
N ALA A 87 -10.58 -2.39 1.20
CA ALA A 87 -11.70 -3.35 1.26
C ALA A 87 -12.17 -3.75 -0.15
N ALA A 88 -12.27 -2.80 -1.08
CA ALA A 88 -12.61 -3.08 -2.48
C ALA A 88 -11.57 -3.98 -3.15
N PHE A 89 -10.26 -3.70 -3.00
CA PHE A 89 -9.21 -4.56 -3.51
C PHE A 89 -9.26 -5.97 -2.90
N LEU A 90 -9.39 -6.09 -1.58
CA LEU A 90 -9.48 -7.39 -0.91
C LEU A 90 -10.68 -8.20 -1.42
N TRP A 91 -11.79 -7.53 -1.72
CA TRP A 91 -12.97 -8.17 -2.32
C TRP A 91 -12.70 -8.71 -3.72
N VAL A 92 -12.04 -7.94 -4.57
CA VAL A 92 -11.65 -8.37 -5.93
C VAL A 92 -10.70 -9.57 -5.85
N ILE A 93 -9.65 -9.46 -5.02
CA ILE A 93 -8.65 -10.52 -4.81
C ILE A 93 -9.31 -11.81 -4.28
N ALA A 94 -10.28 -11.69 -3.35
CA ALA A 94 -11.03 -12.85 -2.88
C ALA A 94 -11.83 -13.53 -4.01
N GLY A 95 -12.36 -12.75 -4.96
CA GLY A 95 -12.98 -13.26 -6.17
C GLY A 95 -11.99 -13.89 -7.16
N ASP A 96 -10.76 -13.40 -7.24
CA ASP A 96 -9.68 -14.00 -8.05
C ASP A 96 -9.22 -15.35 -7.46
N LEU A 97 -9.26 -15.48 -6.14
CA LEU A 97 -8.92 -16.72 -5.42
C LEU A 97 -10.07 -17.73 -5.39
N SER A 98 -11.31 -17.29 -5.60
CA SER A 98 -12.49 -18.15 -5.52
C SER A 98 -13.56 -17.77 -6.56
N PRO A 99 -13.68 -18.56 -7.65
CA PRO A 99 -14.74 -18.36 -8.63
C PRO A 99 -16.15 -18.45 -8.02
N ALA A 100 -16.33 -19.31 -7.01
CA ALA A 100 -17.59 -19.44 -6.29
C ALA A 100 -17.95 -18.16 -5.51
N PHE A 101 -16.98 -17.53 -4.84
CA PHE A 101 -17.19 -16.25 -4.17
C PHE A 101 -17.55 -15.14 -5.16
N ARG A 102 -16.81 -15.05 -6.27
CA ARG A 102 -17.08 -14.07 -7.34
C ARG A 102 -18.50 -14.21 -7.90
N ALA A 103 -18.98 -15.43 -8.09
CA ALA A 103 -20.32 -15.70 -8.58
C ALA A 103 -21.41 -15.35 -7.54
N ALA A 104 -21.16 -15.64 -6.26
CA ALA A 104 -22.12 -15.40 -5.19
C ALA A 104 -22.23 -13.92 -4.79
N ALA A 105 -21.13 -13.17 -4.88
CA ALA A 105 -21.07 -11.79 -4.39
C ALA A 105 -20.21 -10.89 -5.30
N PRO A 106 -20.64 -10.66 -6.56
CA PRO A 106 -19.91 -9.81 -7.49
C PRO A 106 -19.81 -8.38 -6.95
N LEU A 107 -18.62 -7.78 -7.03
CA LEU A 107 -18.46 -6.38 -6.66
C LEU A 107 -19.11 -5.50 -7.74
N PRO A 108 -20.03 -4.59 -7.39
CA PRO A 108 -20.59 -3.65 -8.37
C PRO A 108 -19.49 -2.86 -9.08
N GLU A 109 -19.63 -2.69 -10.40
CA GLU A 109 -18.65 -1.99 -11.25
C GLU A 109 -18.25 -0.59 -10.70
N PRO A 110 -19.18 0.25 -10.20
CA PRO A 110 -18.78 1.54 -9.63
C PRO A 110 -17.82 1.42 -8.45
N LEU A 111 -17.94 0.36 -7.64
CA LEU A 111 -17.03 0.10 -6.53
C LEU A 111 -15.68 -0.46 -7.00
N GLN A 112 -15.65 -1.18 -8.12
CA GLN A 112 -14.39 -1.61 -8.75
C GLN A 112 -13.57 -0.42 -9.23
N VAL A 113 -14.22 0.65 -9.72
CA VAL A 113 -13.56 1.89 -10.15
C VAL A 113 -13.25 2.80 -8.95
N ALA A 114 -14.20 2.97 -8.04
CA ALA A 114 -14.04 3.88 -6.90
C ALA A 114 -13.02 3.36 -5.88
N GLY A 115 -12.90 2.04 -5.69
CA GLY A 115 -11.97 1.43 -4.74
C GLY A 115 -10.52 1.88 -4.93
N PRO A 116 -9.92 1.65 -6.11
CA PRO A 116 -8.56 2.11 -6.44
C PRO A 116 -8.37 3.63 -6.27
N LEU A 117 -9.36 4.43 -6.67
CA LEU A 117 -9.31 5.88 -6.52
C LEU A 117 -9.31 6.32 -5.06
N LEU A 118 -10.20 5.76 -4.23
CA LEU A 118 -10.28 6.04 -2.80
C LEU A 118 -8.99 5.61 -2.08
N PHE A 119 -8.43 4.45 -2.45
CA PHE A 119 -7.14 4.00 -1.96
C PHE A 119 -6.04 5.04 -2.22
N ALA A 120 -5.88 5.42 -3.50
CA ALA A 120 -4.84 6.34 -3.93
C ALA A 120 -5.00 7.72 -3.29
N LEU A 121 -6.20 8.31 -3.33
CA LEU A 121 -6.47 9.64 -2.78
C LEU A 121 -6.25 9.68 -1.26
N GLY A 122 -6.70 8.65 -0.53
CA GLY A 122 -6.48 8.57 0.91
C GLY A 122 -5.00 8.47 1.27
N MET A 123 -4.24 7.60 0.57
CA MET A 123 -2.82 7.43 0.83
C MET A 123 -2.02 8.68 0.47
N LEU A 124 -2.29 9.30 -0.68
CA LEU A 124 -1.65 10.55 -1.09
C LEU A 124 -1.92 11.67 -0.08
N THR A 125 -3.15 11.75 0.45
CA THR A 125 -3.50 12.73 1.49
C THR A 125 -2.72 12.47 2.78
N LEU A 126 -2.65 11.22 3.25
CA LEU A 126 -1.88 10.86 4.46
C LEU A 126 -0.38 11.15 4.29
N LEU A 127 0.19 10.85 3.12
CA LEU A 127 1.59 11.18 2.80
C LEU A 127 1.79 12.71 2.72
N GLY A 128 0.83 13.45 2.15
CA GLY A 128 0.83 14.91 2.15
C GLY A 128 0.86 15.50 3.56
N LEU A 129 0.09 14.94 4.50
CA LEU A 129 0.15 15.32 5.92
C LEU A 129 1.52 15.02 6.54
N MET A 130 2.18 13.92 6.16
CA MET A 130 3.55 13.61 6.62
C MET A 130 4.57 14.59 6.05
N VAL A 131 4.39 15.05 4.82
CA VAL A 131 5.21 16.11 4.21
C VAL A 131 5.00 17.45 4.93
N ALA A 132 3.74 17.84 5.18
CA ALA A 132 3.41 19.05 5.93
C ALA A 132 4.01 19.03 7.35
N ALA A 133 4.03 17.86 8.00
CA ALA A 133 4.68 17.63 9.28
C ALA A 133 6.22 17.55 9.23
N ARG A 134 6.84 17.71 8.03
CA ARG A 134 8.28 17.53 7.76
C ARG A 134 8.83 16.15 8.16
N ARG A 135 7.98 15.12 8.09
CA ARG A 135 8.34 13.72 8.41
C ARG A 135 8.59 12.86 7.18
N ALA A 136 8.18 13.34 6.01
CA ALA A 136 8.49 12.75 4.72
C ALA A 136 8.92 13.86 3.74
N PRO A 137 9.77 13.56 2.75
CA PRO A 137 10.12 14.51 1.72
C PRO A 137 8.96 14.66 0.71
N ALA A 138 8.85 15.84 0.08
CA ALA A 138 7.76 16.14 -0.86
C ALA A 138 7.71 15.23 -2.10
N TRP A 139 8.82 14.59 -2.47
CA TRP A 139 8.85 13.62 -3.57
C TRP A 139 8.16 12.29 -3.22
N SER A 140 7.96 11.97 -1.94
CA SER A 140 7.31 10.72 -1.48
C SER A 140 5.88 10.56 -2.03
N PRO A 141 4.94 11.51 -1.83
CA PRO A 141 3.62 11.42 -2.44
C PRO A 141 3.65 11.45 -3.98
N LEU A 142 4.59 12.17 -4.60
CA LEU A 142 4.73 12.20 -6.05
C LEU A 142 5.12 10.83 -6.62
N MET A 143 6.10 10.17 -6.00
CA MET A 143 6.50 8.80 -6.36
C MET A 143 5.37 7.81 -6.09
N PHE A 144 4.65 7.95 -4.97
CA PHE A 144 3.49 7.09 -4.69
C PHE A 144 2.45 7.22 -5.81
N GLY A 145 2.09 8.45 -6.18
CA GLY A 145 1.18 8.73 -7.30
C GLY A 145 1.69 8.17 -8.63
N ALA A 146 2.97 8.32 -8.93
CA ALA A 146 3.59 7.75 -10.13
C ALA A 146 3.49 6.21 -10.18
N GLY A 147 3.69 5.54 -9.04
CA GLY A 147 3.50 4.10 -8.93
C GLY A 147 2.05 3.68 -9.19
N ILE A 148 1.07 4.44 -8.66
CA ILE A 148 -0.35 4.21 -8.96
C ILE A 148 -0.64 4.41 -10.45
N VAL A 149 -0.15 5.49 -11.06
CA VAL A 149 -0.34 5.75 -12.49
C VAL A 149 0.24 4.62 -13.34
N ALA A 150 1.42 4.10 -13.00
CA ALA A 150 2.03 2.97 -13.70
C ALA A 150 1.10 1.74 -13.72
N LEU A 151 0.44 1.43 -12.59
CA LEU A 151 -0.55 0.34 -12.49
C LEU A 151 -1.82 0.61 -13.29
N THR A 152 -2.24 1.88 -13.43
CA THR A 152 -3.43 2.23 -14.23
C THR A 152 -3.19 2.16 -15.73
N LEU A 153 -1.93 2.36 -16.17
CA LEU A 153 -1.56 2.28 -17.58
C LEU A 153 -1.49 0.83 -18.05
N ASP A 154 -0.84 -0.02 -17.24
CA ASP A 154 -0.80 -1.46 -17.49
C ASP A 154 -0.52 -2.19 -16.16
N VAL A 155 -1.31 -3.21 -15.88
CA VAL A 155 -1.11 -4.05 -14.69
C VAL A 155 0.21 -4.83 -14.76
N ASP A 156 0.75 -5.09 -15.95
CA ASP A 156 2.03 -5.81 -16.10
C ASP A 156 3.24 -4.91 -15.70
N ASN A 157 3.02 -3.61 -15.45
CA ASN A 157 4.00 -2.72 -14.81
C ASN A 157 4.13 -2.94 -13.28
N LEU A 158 3.45 -3.94 -12.71
CA LEU A 158 3.39 -4.16 -11.27
C LEU A 158 4.76 -4.18 -10.57
N PRO A 159 5.79 -4.88 -11.09
CA PRO A 159 7.12 -4.88 -10.47
C PRO A 159 7.74 -3.49 -10.41
N LEU A 160 7.66 -2.73 -11.51
CA LEU A 160 8.17 -1.37 -11.58
C LEU A 160 7.42 -0.45 -10.62
N ALA A 161 6.08 -0.52 -10.63
CA ALA A 161 5.24 0.22 -9.70
C ALA A 161 5.60 -0.11 -8.24
N ALA A 162 5.81 -1.38 -7.90
CA ALA A 162 6.19 -1.79 -6.56
C ALA A 162 7.54 -1.22 -6.11
N LEU A 163 8.54 -1.17 -6.99
CA LEU A 163 9.82 -0.52 -6.71
C LEU A 163 9.66 1.00 -6.49
N ILE A 164 8.82 1.65 -7.29
CA ILE A 164 8.51 3.08 -7.13
C ILE A 164 7.79 3.32 -5.79
N LEU A 165 6.79 2.49 -5.44
CA LEU A 165 6.09 2.58 -4.15
C LEU A 165 7.03 2.30 -2.97
N LEU A 166 7.95 1.33 -3.10
CA LEU A 166 8.97 1.06 -2.10
C LEU A 166 9.86 2.29 -1.89
N ALA A 167 10.34 2.92 -2.97
CA ALA A 167 11.10 4.15 -2.90
C ALA A 167 10.29 5.30 -2.25
N ALA A 168 9.02 5.45 -2.63
CA ALA A 168 8.10 6.44 -2.09
C ALA A 168 7.95 6.33 -0.56
N LEU A 169 7.88 5.10 -0.04
CA LEU A 169 7.60 4.83 1.37
C LEU A 169 8.86 4.62 2.24
N ALA A 170 10.01 4.35 1.61
CA ALA A 170 11.29 4.17 2.30
C ALA A 170 11.65 5.28 3.33
N PRO A 171 11.34 6.58 3.11
CA PRO A 171 11.58 7.61 4.13
C PRO A 171 10.85 7.36 5.46
N LEU A 172 9.67 6.75 5.43
CA LEU A 172 8.88 6.44 6.63
C LEU A 172 9.50 5.32 7.46
N ALA A 173 10.33 4.48 6.83
CA ALA A 173 11.02 3.38 7.48
C ALA A 173 12.33 3.80 8.18
N ARG A 174 12.72 5.08 8.15
CA ARG A 174 13.96 5.54 8.77
C ARG A 174 13.80 5.65 10.29
N PRO A 175 14.72 5.07 11.08
CA PRO A 175 14.76 5.28 12.53
C PRO A 175 14.94 6.76 12.88
N ASP A 176 14.28 7.20 13.93
CA ASP A 176 14.36 8.58 14.40
C ASP A 176 15.75 8.81 15.04
N ARG A 177 16.68 9.40 14.28
CA ARG A 177 18.12 9.53 14.65
C ARG A 177 18.34 10.32 15.95
N ARG A 178 17.36 11.09 16.42
CA ARG A 178 17.45 11.86 17.68
C ARG A 178 17.54 11.01 18.95
N ARG A 179 17.06 9.75 18.96
CA ARG A 179 17.21 8.85 20.13
C ARG A 179 18.60 8.24 20.25
N ALA A 180 19.24 7.90 19.14
CA ALA A 180 20.57 7.26 19.14
C ALA A 180 21.68 8.15 19.72
N GLY A 181 21.52 9.48 19.64
CA GLY A 181 22.47 10.44 20.22
C GLY A 181 22.29 10.66 21.73
N LEU A 182 21.12 10.37 22.30
CA LEU A 182 20.85 10.54 23.74
C LEU A 182 21.37 9.35 24.55
N THR A 183 21.29 8.13 24.03
CA THR A 183 21.85 6.94 24.72
C THR A 183 23.38 6.95 24.75
N ARG A 184 24.03 7.64 23.81
CA ARG A 184 25.50 7.70 23.71
C ARG A 184 26.16 8.78 24.58
N ARG A 185 25.38 9.63 25.26
CA ARG A 185 25.88 10.70 26.14
C ARG A 185 25.83 10.34 27.63
N TYR A 186 25.32 9.16 27.99
CA TYR A 186 25.20 8.68 29.37
C TYR A 186 25.95 7.37 29.63
N VAL A 187 26.92 7.02 28.77
CA VAL A 187 27.87 5.92 28.94
C VAL A 187 29.26 6.49 28.70
#